data_AF-Q8N7S5-F1
#
_entry.id   AF-Q8N7S5-F1
#
_cell.length_a   1.000
_cell.length_b   1.000
_cell.length_c   1.000
_cell.angle_alpha   90.00
_cell.angle_beta   90.00
_cell.angle_gamma   90.00
#
_symmetry.space_group_name_H-M   'P 1'
#
loop_
_entity.id
_entity.type
_entity.pdbx_description
1 polymer ?
#
loop_
_entity_poly.entity_id
_entity_poly.type
_entity_poly.pdbx_seq_one_letter_code
_entity_poly.pdbx_strand_id
1 'polypeptide(L)'
;MADNLQATFGESLLSDMLDDFPDTLPSPEALKFKILVKNKKIGTLKETHERKGSDKRGKVEEWEEEVADGEEEEEEEEEEEEEEEDKFKESEVLESVLGDNQDKETGVKKLPGVMLFKKKKTRKLKIALALSDLVIYTKAEKFKSFQHSRLYQQFNENNSIGETQARKLSKLRVHEFIFHTRKFITRIYPKATRADSSNFNPQEFWNIGCQMVALNFQTPGLPMDLQNGKFLDNGGSGYILKPHFLRESKSYFNPSNIKEGMPITLTIRLISGIQLPLTHSSSNKGDSLVIIEVFGVPNDQMKQQTRVIKKNAFSPRWNETFTFIIHVPELALIRFVVEGQGLIAGNEFLGQYTLPLLCMNKGYRRIPLFSRMGESLEPASLFVYVWYVR
;
A
#
# COMPACT_ATOMS: atom_id res chain seq x y z
N MET A 1 7.69 25.43 13.85
CA MET A 1 7.24 24.02 13.70
C MET A 1 7.67 23.16 14.88
N ALA A 2 8.97 23.05 15.19
CA ALA A 2 9.45 22.26 16.34
C ALA A 2 8.74 22.66 17.66
N ASP A 3 8.68 23.95 17.96
CA ASP A 3 7.97 24.48 19.14
C ASP A 3 6.48 24.06 19.16
N ASN A 4 5.79 24.07 18.00
CA ASN A 4 4.39 23.62 17.91
C ASN A 4 4.25 22.13 18.14
N LEU A 5 5.17 21.30 17.63
CA LEU A 5 5.16 19.85 17.86
C LEU A 5 5.34 19.54 19.34
N GLN A 6 6.31 20.21 19.98
CA GLN A 6 6.58 20.04 21.41
C GLN A 6 5.42 20.53 22.28
N ALA A 7 4.86 21.71 21.98
CA ALA A 7 3.73 22.25 22.72
C ALA A 7 2.46 21.42 22.57
N THR A 8 2.19 20.91 21.36
CA THR A 8 0.98 20.12 21.07
C THR A 8 1.06 18.70 21.62
N PHE A 9 2.19 18.02 21.39
CA PHE A 9 2.31 16.58 21.68
C PHE A 9 2.98 16.28 23.03
N GLY A 10 3.68 17.25 23.63
CA GLY A 10 4.28 17.12 24.95
C GLY A 10 5.08 15.83 25.11
N GLU A 11 4.77 15.07 26.16
CA GLU A 11 5.42 13.79 26.48
C GLU A 11 5.15 12.66 25.46
N SER A 12 4.13 12.81 24.62
CA SER A 12 3.87 11.85 23.55
C SER A 12 4.89 12.02 22.41
N LEU A 13 5.49 13.20 22.23
CA LEU A 13 6.53 13.40 21.22
C LEU A 13 7.83 12.71 21.67
N LEU A 14 8.32 11.77 20.86
CA LEU A 14 9.63 11.19 21.09
C LEU A 14 10.72 12.18 20.63
N SER A 15 11.45 12.75 21.59
CA SER A 15 12.49 13.76 21.34
C SER A 15 13.91 13.29 21.68
N ASP A 16 14.07 12.03 22.08
CA ASP A 16 15.36 11.44 22.44
C ASP A 16 15.33 9.92 22.23
N MET A 17 16.50 9.28 22.25
CA MET A 17 16.59 7.82 22.20
C MET A 17 15.97 7.18 23.45
N LEU A 18 15.45 5.97 23.29
CA LEU A 18 15.13 5.09 24.41
C LEU A 18 16.41 4.36 24.84
N ASP A 19 16.67 4.31 26.14
CA ASP A 19 17.92 3.77 26.71
C ASP A 19 18.17 2.31 26.28
N ASP A 20 17.12 1.50 26.19
CA ASP A 20 17.19 0.08 25.78
C ASP A 20 17.37 -0.11 24.26
N PHE A 21 17.31 0.97 23.47
CA PHE A 21 17.35 0.93 22.00
C PHE A 21 18.36 1.93 21.42
N PRO A 22 19.66 1.84 21.77
CA PRO A 22 20.68 2.78 21.28
C PRO A 22 21.07 2.53 19.82
N ASP A 23 20.91 1.29 19.33
CA ASP A 23 21.43 0.82 18.04
C ASP A 23 20.45 -0.09 17.25
N THR A 24 19.20 -0.18 17.72
CA THR A 24 18.15 -0.98 17.06
C THR A 24 16.81 -0.26 17.10
N LEU A 25 15.91 -0.64 16.18
CA LEU A 25 14.57 -0.08 16.16
C LEU A 25 13.75 -0.59 17.35
N PRO A 26 13.08 0.29 18.10
CA PRO A 26 12.16 -0.14 19.14
C PRO A 26 10.96 -0.90 18.58
N SER A 27 10.38 -1.77 19.41
CA SER A 27 9.12 -2.44 19.09
C SER A 27 7.93 -1.46 19.16
N PRO A 28 6.79 -1.77 18.54
CA PRO A 28 5.57 -0.99 18.72
C PRO A 28 5.14 -0.85 20.19
N GLU A 29 5.40 -1.86 21.02
CA GLU A 29 5.10 -1.80 22.46
C GLU A 29 6.04 -0.84 23.21
N ALA A 30 7.33 -0.81 22.86
CA ALA A 30 8.28 0.15 23.43
C ALA A 30 7.97 1.60 23.03
N LEU A 31 7.32 1.80 21.87
CA LEU A 31 6.89 3.11 21.36
C LEU A 31 5.41 3.40 21.64
N LYS A 32 4.77 2.65 22.52
CA LYS A 32 3.36 2.85 22.83
C LYS A 32 3.11 4.27 23.31
N PHE A 33 2.08 4.91 22.75
CA PHE A 33 1.72 6.32 23.00
C PHE A 33 2.79 7.34 22.58
N LYS A 34 3.77 6.96 21.74
CA LYS A 34 4.76 7.89 21.20
C LYS A 34 4.45 8.30 19.76
N ILE A 35 4.75 9.56 19.45
CA ILE A 35 4.69 10.18 18.13
C ILE A 35 6.13 10.43 17.70
N LEU A 36 6.48 9.91 16.52
CA LEU A 36 7.82 10.03 15.94
C LEU A 36 7.78 11.02 14.78
N VAL A 37 8.87 11.78 14.62
CA VAL A 37 9.05 12.69 13.48
C VAL A 37 9.93 12.02 12.44
N LYS A 38 9.37 11.78 11.25
CA LYS A 38 10.15 11.39 10.07
C LYS A 38 10.55 12.64 9.29
N ASN A 39 11.84 12.95 9.26
CA ASN A 39 12.39 14.02 8.44
C ASN A 39 13.88 13.79 8.15
N LYS A 40 14.50 14.67 7.35
CA LYS A 40 15.95 14.77 7.24
C LYS A 40 16.55 15.15 8.59
N LYS A 41 17.74 14.62 8.89
CA LYS A 41 18.45 14.81 10.15
C LYS A 41 19.88 15.26 9.89
N ILE A 42 20.31 16.23 10.67
CA ILE A 42 21.69 16.68 10.81
C ILE A 42 22.35 15.98 12.00
N GLY A 43 23.55 15.47 11.79
CA GLY A 43 24.34 14.84 12.84
C GLY A 43 23.83 13.48 13.30
N THR A 44 24.50 12.94 14.32
CA THR A 44 24.18 11.62 14.89
C THR A 44 23.14 11.71 16.01
N LEU A 45 22.59 10.56 16.41
CA LEU A 45 21.70 10.49 17.59
C LEU A 45 22.44 10.87 18.87
N LYS A 46 23.73 10.51 18.98
CA LYS A 46 24.57 10.88 20.12
C LYS A 46 24.73 12.40 20.23
N GLU A 47 25.06 13.07 19.13
CA GLU A 47 25.15 14.53 19.11
C GLU A 47 23.82 15.20 19.43
N THR A 48 22.71 14.60 19.00
CA THR A 48 21.35 15.08 19.33
C THR A 48 21.10 15.03 20.83
N HIS A 49 21.47 13.91 21.46
CA HIS A 49 21.37 13.71 22.89
C HIS A 49 22.26 14.69 23.67
N GLU A 50 23.50 14.91 23.23
CA GLU A 50 24.42 15.90 23.83
C GLU A 50 23.89 17.34 23.73
N ARG A 51 23.11 17.66 22.69
CA ARG A 51 22.47 18.97 22.53
C ARG A 51 21.17 19.13 23.33
N LYS A 52 20.75 18.15 24.13
CA LYS A 52 19.51 18.25 24.91
C LYS A 52 19.59 19.43 25.89
N GLY A 53 18.50 20.21 25.96
CA GLY A 53 18.44 21.43 26.80
C GLY A 53 19.19 22.64 26.25
N SER A 54 19.94 22.52 25.14
CA SER A 54 20.55 23.69 24.48
C SER A 54 19.51 24.54 23.74
N ASP A 55 19.74 25.86 23.68
CA ASP A 55 18.94 26.74 22.83
C ASP A 55 19.28 26.53 21.36
N LYS A 56 18.25 26.25 20.55
CA LYS A 56 18.34 25.93 19.12
C LYS A 56 17.55 26.90 18.26
N ARG A 57 16.96 27.95 18.86
CA ARG A 57 16.17 28.93 18.11
C ARG A 57 17.02 29.65 17.08
N GLY A 58 16.54 29.68 15.84
CA GLY A 58 17.25 30.28 14.71
C GLY A 58 18.48 29.50 14.21
N LYS A 59 18.84 28.37 14.83
CA LYS A 59 19.98 27.55 14.37
C LYS A 59 19.59 26.69 13.18
N VAL A 60 20.34 26.85 12.09
CA VAL A 60 20.15 26.16 10.82
C VAL A 60 21.51 25.63 10.37
N GLU A 61 21.56 24.39 9.90
CA GLU A 61 22.76 23.84 9.27
C GLU A 61 22.48 23.40 7.85
N GLU A 62 23.54 23.42 7.02
CA GLU A 62 23.48 22.93 5.66
C GLU A 62 23.56 21.41 5.66
N TRP A 63 22.69 20.80 4.87
CA TRP A 63 22.62 19.38 4.65
C TRP A 63 22.76 19.13 3.16
N GLU A 64 23.70 18.26 2.79
CA GLU A 64 23.99 17.93 1.41
C GLU A 64 23.57 16.50 1.10
N GLU A 65 22.89 16.31 -0.02
CA GLU A 65 22.51 15.00 -0.55
C GLU A 65 23.13 14.80 -1.93
N GLU A 66 23.79 13.66 -2.14
CA GLU A 66 24.11 13.22 -3.49
C GLU A 66 22.84 12.78 -4.20
N VAL A 67 22.54 13.38 -5.35
CA VAL A 67 21.50 12.89 -6.25
C VAL A 67 22.05 11.62 -6.91
N ALA A 68 21.53 10.45 -6.50
CA ALA A 68 21.80 9.18 -7.18
C ALA A 68 21.20 9.17 -8.59
N ASP A 69 21.93 8.60 -9.54
CA ASP A 69 21.58 8.55 -10.96
C ASP A 69 20.17 8.00 -11.24
N GLY A 70 19.69 7.05 -10.42
CA GLY A 70 18.34 6.48 -10.57
C GLY A 70 17.18 7.39 -10.16
N GLU A 71 17.43 8.51 -9.45
CA GLU A 71 16.40 9.54 -9.26
C GLU A 71 16.28 10.45 -10.49
N GLU A 72 17.35 10.67 -11.25
CA GLU A 72 17.22 11.40 -12.53
C GLU A 72 16.39 10.58 -13.51
N GLU A 73 16.64 9.27 -13.62
CA GLU A 73 15.83 8.40 -14.48
C GLU A 73 14.35 8.38 -14.06
N GLU A 74 14.04 8.47 -12.76
CA GLU A 74 12.65 8.48 -12.29
C GLU A 74 11.97 9.84 -12.43
N GLU A 75 12.66 10.93 -12.12
CA GLU A 75 12.14 12.28 -12.38
C GLU A 75 11.95 12.49 -13.90
N GLU A 76 12.88 12.01 -14.74
CA GLU A 76 12.76 12.02 -16.21
C GLU A 76 11.61 11.11 -16.70
N GLU A 77 11.48 9.88 -16.18
CA GLU A 77 10.36 8.97 -16.51
C GLU A 77 9.00 9.56 -16.06
N GLU A 78 8.92 10.21 -14.89
CA GLU A 78 7.70 10.87 -14.40
C GLU A 78 7.35 12.13 -15.22
N GLU A 79 8.33 12.96 -15.59
CA GLU A 79 8.15 14.12 -16.47
C GLU A 79 7.69 13.69 -17.89
N GLU A 80 8.28 12.63 -18.45
CA GLU A 80 7.85 12.08 -19.75
C GLU A 80 6.40 11.54 -19.69
N GLU A 81 6.02 10.84 -18.61
CA GLU A 81 4.64 10.38 -18.41
C GLU A 81 3.65 11.55 -18.27
N GLU A 82 4.01 12.63 -17.57
CA GLU A 82 3.19 13.84 -17.46
C GLU A 82 3.00 14.54 -18.81
N GLU A 83 4.06 14.67 -19.62
CA GLU A 83 3.98 15.24 -20.97
C GLU A 83 3.10 14.40 -21.91
N GLU A 84 3.16 13.06 -21.83
CA GLU A 84 2.28 12.20 -22.63
C GLU A 84 0.81 12.32 -22.20
N GLU A 85 0.52 12.38 -20.89
CA GLU A 85 -0.84 12.60 -20.40
C GLU A 85 -1.42 13.95 -20.82
N ASP A 86 -0.62 15.01 -20.77
CA ASP A 86 -1.07 16.34 -21.19
C ASP A 86 -1.31 16.40 -22.70
N LYS A 87 -0.45 15.77 -23.51
CA LYS A 87 -0.71 15.61 -24.96
C LYS A 87 -1.98 14.80 -25.23
N PHE A 88 -2.25 13.78 -24.42
CA PHE A 88 -3.48 12.98 -24.56
C PHE A 88 -4.73 13.80 -24.24
N LYS A 89 -4.72 14.56 -23.13
CA LYS A 89 -5.81 15.47 -22.74
C LYS A 89 -6.02 16.58 -23.78
N GLU A 90 -4.94 17.14 -24.32
CA GLU A 90 -5.00 18.16 -25.37
C GLU A 90 -5.56 17.59 -26.68
N SER A 91 -5.24 16.34 -27.01
CA SER A 91 -5.82 15.62 -28.16
C SER A 91 -7.30 15.27 -27.95
N GLU A 92 -7.73 14.88 -26.75
CA GLU A 92 -9.14 14.59 -26.41
C GLU A 92 -10.00 15.86 -26.47
N VAL A 93 -9.44 17.00 -26.06
CA VAL A 93 -10.09 18.31 -26.21
C VAL A 93 -10.16 18.72 -27.69
N LEU A 94 -9.11 18.48 -28.48
CA LEU A 94 -9.12 18.74 -29.92
C LEU A 94 -10.12 17.86 -30.68
N GLU A 95 -10.24 16.58 -30.31
CA GLU A 95 -11.14 15.61 -30.94
C GLU A 95 -12.62 15.88 -30.62
N SER A 96 -12.88 16.59 -29.51
CA SER A 96 -14.21 17.12 -29.18
C SER A 96 -14.60 18.40 -29.96
N VAL A 97 -13.65 19.06 -30.63
CA VAL A 97 -13.86 20.33 -31.35
C VAL A 97 -13.67 20.20 -32.86
N LEU A 98 -12.93 19.21 -33.36
CA LEU A 98 -12.66 19.03 -34.78
C LEU A 98 -12.86 17.58 -35.20
N GLY A 99 -13.89 17.38 -36.03
CA GLY A 99 -14.05 16.13 -36.78
C GLY A 99 -12.96 15.98 -37.83
N ASP A 100 -12.38 14.77 -37.83
CA ASP A 100 -11.74 14.05 -38.93
C ASP A 100 -10.69 14.80 -39.76
N ASN A 101 -9.41 14.43 -39.60
CA ASN A 101 -8.56 14.04 -40.72
C ASN A 101 -7.21 13.47 -40.24
N GLN A 102 -6.85 12.35 -40.86
CA GLN A 102 -5.59 11.63 -40.71
C GLN A 102 -4.41 12.41 -41.29
N ASP A 103 -3.23 12.29 -40.68
CA ASP A 103 -2.00 11.95 -41.40
C ASP A 103 -0.90 11.47 -40.44
N LYS A 104 -0.26 10.35 -40.80
CA LYS A 104 0.84 9.71 -40.07
C LYS A 104 2.16 10.13 -40.71
N GLU A 105 3.05 10.77 -39.95
CA GLU A 105 4.48 10.84 -40.28
C GLU A 105 5.35 10.13 -39.23
N THR A 106 6.20 9.24 -39.75
CA THR A 106 7.12 8.38 -39.02
C THR A 106 8.40 9.12 -38.66
N GLY A 107 8.65 9.29 -37.35
CA GLY A 107 9.87 9.88 -36.79
C GLY A 107 10.97 8.87 -36.46
N VAL A 108 12.18 9.20 -36.89
CA VAL A 108 13.44 8.42 -36.91
C VAL A 108 13.92 7.95 -35.53
N LYS A 109 14.24 6.65 -35.41
CA LYS A 109 14.97 6.07 -34.26
C LYS A 109 16.43 6.54 -34.25
N LYS A 110 16.84 7.28 -33.21
CA LYS A 110 18.27 7.56 -32.94
C LYS A 110 18.92 6.38 -32.22
N LEU A 111 20.10 5.97 -32.71
CA LEU A 111 20.98 4.99 -32.08
C LEU A 111 21.59 5.54 -30.77
N PRO A 112 21.96 4.67 -29.81
CA PRO A 112 22.47 5.11 -28.51
C PRO A 112 23.94 5.54 -28.63
N GLY A 113 24.19 6.82 -28.35
CA GLY A 113 25.51 7.42 -28.25
C GLY A 113 26.10 7.27 -26.84
N VAL A 114 27.33 6.77 -26.80
CA VAL A 114 28.42 7.01 -25.83
C VAL A 114 28.02 7.60 -24.46
N MET A 115 28.20 6.79 -23.40
CA MET A 115 28.10 7.23 -22.00
C MET A 115 29.12 8.35 -21.69
N LEU A 116 28.65 9.60 -21.66
CA LEU A 116 29.34 10.68 -20.96
C LEU A 116 29.13 10.49 -19.45
N PHE A 117 30.20 10.50 -18.67
CA PHE A 117 30.13 10.56 -17.21
C PHE A 117 29.40 11.84 -16.78
N LYS A 118 28.10 11.75 -16.45
CA LYS A 118 27.33 12.83 -15.81
C LYS A 118 27.99 13.17 -14.46
N LYS A 119 28.23 14.47 -14.20
CA LYS A 119 28.74 14.94 -12.90
C LYS A 119 27.64 14.74 -11.85
N LYS A 120 27.96 14.03 -10.76
CA LYS A 120 27.06 13.88 -9.60
C LYS A 120 26.58 15.24 -9.10
N LYS A 121 25.28 15.48 -9.17
CA LYS A 121 24.63 16.70 -8.69
C LYS A 121 24.42 16.58 -7.18
N THR A 122 24.79 17.62 -6.42
CA THR A 122 24.53 17.67 -4.98
C THR A 122 23.41 18.66 -4.69
N ARG A 123 22.41 18.23 -3.93
CA ARG A 123 21.32 19.10 -3.46
C ARG A 123 21.68 19.62 -2.07
N LYS A 124 21.73 20.95 -1.92
CA LYS A 124 21.94 21.59 -0.62
C LYS A 124 20.61 22.05 -0.05
N LEU A 125 20.33 21.65 1.18
CA LEU A 125 19.14 22.03 1.93
C LEU A 125 19.57 22.67 3.25
N LYS A 126 18.78 23.64 3.73
CA LYS A 126 18.95 24.26 5.03
C LYS A 126 17.94 23.67 6.00
N ILE A 127 18.41 22.99 7.04
CA ILE A 127 17.56 22.31 8.01
C ILE A 127 17.67 23.01 9.37
N ALA A 128 16.52 23.34 9.96
CA ALA A 128 16.48 23.88 11.32
C ALA A 128 16.87 22.80 12.33
N LEU A 129 17.88 23.09 13.16
CA LEU A 129 18.44 22.13 14.11
C LEU A 129 17.38 21.65 15.13
N ALA A 130 16.50 22.55 15.55
CA ALA A 130 15.39 22.22 16.45
C ALA A 130 14.44 21.15 15.88
N LEU A 131 14.21 21.11 14.57
CA LEU A 131 13.36 20.10 13.93
C LEU A 131 14.16 18.81 13.66
N SER A 132 15.42 18.92 13.25
CA SER A 132 16.35 17.78 13.07
C SER A 132 16.51 16.97 14.36
N ASP A 133 16.56 17.63 15.51
CA ASP A 133 16.75 16.97 16.80
C ASP A 133 15.50 16.20 17.27
N LEU A 134 14.32 16.43 16.66
CA LEU A 134 13.13 15.60 16.88
C LEU A 134 13.13 14.30 16.06
N VAL A 135 14.08 14.14 15.12
CA VAL A 135 14.20 12.95 14.29
C VAL A 135 15.09 11.93 15.00
N ILE A 136 14.50 10.85 15.52
CA ILE A 136 15.20 9.81 16.27
C ILE A 136 15.30 8.51 15.46
N TYR A 137 14.25 7.69 15.47
CA TYR A 137 14.25 6.36 14.85
C TYR A 137 13.77 6.34 13.39
N THR A 138 13.44 7.50 12.82
CA THR A 138 12.82 7.62 11.49
C THR A 138 13.52 8.68 10.63
N LYS A 139 14.85 8.66 10.58
CA LYS A 139 15.62 9.53 9.68
C LYS A 139 15.25 9.23 8.24
N ALA A 140 14.82 10.24 7.48
CA ALA A 140 14.49 10.07 6.08
C ALA A 140 15.77 9.95 5.25
N GLU A 141 16.05 8.75 4.75
CA GLU A 141 17.23 8.46 3.95
C GLU A 141 16.82 8.05 2.53
N LYS A 142 17.54 8.55 1.52
CA LYS A 142 17.24 8.22 0.13
C LYS A 142 17.65 6.80 -0.17
N PHE A 143 16.81 6.08 -0.91
CA PHE A 143 17.19 4.76 -1.41
C PHE A 143 18.17 4.92 -2.57
N LYS A 144 19.37 4.35 -2.44
CA LYS A 144 20.39 4.35 -3.51
C LYS A 144 20.45 3.01 -4.24
N SER A 145 20.58 1.93 -3.48
CA SER A 145 20.52 0.55 -3.95
C SER A 145 20.46 -0.40 -2.76
N PHE A 146 19.99 -1.63 -2.98
CA PHE A 146 20.02 -2.65 -1.93
C PHE A 146 21.44 -2.94 -1.41
N GLN A 147 22.44 -2.87 -2.28
CA GLN A 147 23.84 -3.05 -1.89
C GLN A 147 24.32 -1.90 -1.00
N HIS A 148 23.98 -0.66 -1.33
CA HIS A 148 24.32 0.49 -0.50
C HIS A 148 23.65 0.38 0.88
N SER A 149 22.34 0.10 0.91
CA SER A 149 21.62 -0.08 2.17
C SER A 149 22.21 -1.17 3.05
N ARG A 150 22.62 -2.29 2.46
CA ARG A 150 23.22 -3.41 3.20
C ARG A 150 24.54 -3.04 3.88
N LEU A 151 25.35 -2.19 3.24
CA LEU A 151 26.68 -1.81 3.73
C LEU A 151 26.66 -0.58 4.65
N TYR A 152 25.78 0.39 4.37
CA TYR A 152 25.92 1.74 4.93
C TYR A 152 24.69 2.26 5.66
N GLN A 153 23.49 1.76 5.35
CA GLN A 153 22.26 2.29 5.95
C GLN A 153 22.14 1.89 7.42
N GLN A 154 21.80 2.88 8.24
CA GLN A 154 21.67 2.75 9.69
C GLN A 154 20.27 2.27 10.09
N PHE A 155 20.16 1.66 11.26
CA PHE A 155 18.91 1.07 11.75
C PHE A 155 17.76 2.09 11.85
N ASN A 156 18.08 3.35 12.12
CA ASN A 156 17.12 4.44 12.28
C ASN A 156 16.83 5.20 10.97
N GLU A 157 17.28 4.68 9.83
CA GLU A 157 17.08 5.27 8.51
C GLU A 157 15.96 4.57 7.74
N ASN A 158 14.98 5.36 7.30
CA ASN A 158 13.81 4.91 6.56
C ASN A 158 13.90 5.39 5.12
N ASN A 159 13.66 4.49 4.17
CA ASN A 159 13.58 4.85 2.76
C ASN A 159 12.14 5.18 2.35
N SER A 160 12.02 6.02 1.32
CA SER A 160 10.77 6.20 0.56
C SER A 160 11.07 5.90 -0.89
N ILE A 161 10.25 5.06 -1.52
CA ILE A 161 10.42 4.55 -2.88
C ILE A 161 9.09 4.77 -3.60
N GLY A 162 9.08 5.41 -4.77
CA GLY A 162 7.87 5.61 -5.57
C GLY A 162 7.28 4.29 -6.07
N GLU A 163 5.98 4.23 -6.33
CA GLU A 163 5.31 2.97 -6.71
C GLU A 163 5.91 2.32 -7.98
N THR A 164 6.35 3.13 -8.96
CA THR A 164 6.91 2.67 -10.23
C THR A 164 8.25 1.99 -10.00
N GLN A 165 9.17 2.67 -9.30
CA GLN A 165 10.45 2.11 -8.86
C GLN A 165 10.26 0.85 -8.04
N ALA A 166 9.39 0.91 -7.04
CA ALA A 166 9.13 -0.21 -6.15
C ALA A 166 8.63 -1.44 -6.91
N ARG A 167 7.77 -1.25 -7.92
CA ARG A 167 7.24 -2.32 -8.78
C ARG A 167 8.32 -2.89 -9.72
N LYS A 168 9.21 -2.05 -10.26
CA LYS A 168 10.37 -2.49 -11.04
C LYS A 168 11.31 -3.35 -10.18
N LEU A 169 11.64 -2.88 -8.98
CA LEU A 169 12.49 -3.59 -8.03
C LEU A 169 11.84 -4.89 -7.51
N SER A 170 10.53 -4.90 -7.28
CA SER A 170 9.80 -6.09 -6.80
C SER A 170 9.81 -7.23 -7.82
N LYS A 171 9.89 -6.92 -9.12
CA LYS A 171 10.01 -7.90 -10.21
C LYS A 171 11.44 -8.34 -10.44
N LEU A 172 12.38 -7.39 -10.51
CA LEU A 172 13.76 -7.66 -10.95
C LEU A 172 14.70 -8.08 -9.81
N ARG A 173 14.44 -7.64 -8.58
CA ARG A 173 15.34 -7.75 -7.43
C ARG A 173 14.62 -8.20 -6.15
N VAL A 174 13.59 -9.03 -6.31
CA VAL A 174 12.65 -9.44 -5.25
C VAL A 174 13.33 -9.94 -3.96
N HIS A 175 14.35 -10.78 -4.07
CA HIS A 175 15.05 -11.34 -2.92
C HIS A 175 15.81 -10.28 -2.12
N GLU A 176 16.45 -9.34 -2.81
CA GLU A 176 17.13 -8.23 -2.15
C GLU A 176 16.14 -7.27 -1.50
N PHE A 177 15.00 -7.04 -2.14
CA PHE A 177 13.96 -6.18 -1.59
C PHE A 177 13.37 -6.79 -0.31
N ILE A 178 12.99 -8.07 -0.32
CA ILE A 178 12.54 -8.77 0.89
C ILE A 178 13.62 -8.72 1.99
N PHE A 179 14.89 -8.93 1.62
CA PHE A 179 15.99 -8.84 2.58
C PHE A 179 16.12 -7.44 3.17
N HIS A 180 15.96 -6.40 2.36
CA HIS A 180 15.98 -5.01 2.79
C HIS A 180 14.84 -4.70 3.78
N THR A 181 13.60 -5.10 3.47
CA THR A 181 12.44 -4.84 4.33
C THR A 181 12.45 -5.63 5.64
N ARG A 182 13.34 -6.61 5.82
CA ARG A 182 13.57 -7.27 7.13
C ARG A 182 14.26 -6.33 8.12
N LYS A 183 15.14 -5.45 7.63
CA LYS A 183 16.01 -4.61 8.46
C LYS A 183 15.57 -3.16 8.51
N PHE A 184 15.05 -2.63 7.40
CA PHE A 184 14.71 -1.21 7.28
C PHE A 184 13.22 -1.02 7.04
N ILE A 185 12.69 0.07 7.58
CA ILE A 185 11.31 0.50 7.31
C ILE A 185 11.30 1.18 5.95
N THR A 186 10.52 0.64 5.02
CA THR A 186 10.39 1.16 3.65
C THR A 186 8.99 1.71 3.44
N ARG A 187 8.92 2.99 3.04
CA ARG A 187 7.69 3.63 2.59
C ARG A 187 7.53 3.50 1.07
N ILE A 188 6.40 2.98 0.64
CA ILE A 188 5.96 3.07 -0.76
C ILE A 188 4.91 4.17 -0.87
N TYR A 189 4.93 4.95 -1.94
CA TYR A 189 3.96 6.03 -2.12
C TYR A 189 3.48 6.15 -3.57
N PRO A 190 2.28 6.70 -3.78
CA PRO A 190 1.71 6.85 -5.12
C PRO A 190 2.55 7.80 -5.98
N LYS A 191 2.64 7.53 -7.28
CA LYS A 191 3.32 8.41 -8.25
C LYS A 191 2.61 9.75 -8.40
N ALA A 192 3.35 10.80 -8.77
CA ALA A 192 2.82 12.17 -8.88
C ALA A 192 1.68 12.31 -9.89
N THR A 193 1.76 11.60 -11.02
CA THR A 193 0.73 11.54 -12.07
C THR A 193 -0.65 11.06 -11.60
N ARG A 194 -0.76 10.47 -10.40
CA ARG A 194 -2.06 10.20 -9.76
C ARG A 194 -2.68 11.49 -9.17
N ALA A 195 -2.83 12.50 -10.00
CA ALA A 195 -3.39 13.81 -9.63
C ALA A 195 -4.83 13.71 -9.10
N ASP A 196 -5.58 12.69 -9.54
CA ASP A 196 -6.92 12.35 -9.05
C ASP A 196 -6.91 11.66 -7.67
N SER A 197 -5.74 11.52 -7.06
CA SER A 197 -5.54 10.77 -5.82
C SER A 197 -5.93 9.29 -5.90
N SER A 198 -5.92 8.68 -7.09
CA SER A 198 -6.10 7.23 -7.24
C SER A 198 -5.06 6.45 -6.42
N ASN A 199 -5.37 5.19 -6.15
CA ASN A 199 -4.52 4.30 -5.36
C ASN A 199 -4.00 3.14 -6.21
N PHE A 200 -2.73 2.76 -6.01
CA PHE A 200 -2.17 1.51 -6.51
C PHE A 200 -2.65 0.31 -5.66
N ASN A 201 -2.40 -0.92 -6.12
CA ASN A 201 -2.73 -2.12 -5.35
C ASN A 201 -1.70 -2.36 -4.23
N PRO A 202 -2.05 -2.21 -2.94
CA PRO A 202 -1.07 -2.33 -1.85
C PRO A 202 -0.55 -3.77 -1.64
N GLN A 203 -1.31 -4.78 -2.08
CA GLN A 203 -0.96 -6.19 -1.88
C GLN A 203 0.37 -6.55 -2.54
N GLU A 204 0.72 -5.94 -3.67
CA GLU A 204 1.97 -6.23 -4.38
C GLU A 204 3.21 -5.91 -3.53
N PHE A 205 3.12 -4.89 -2.68
CA PHE A 205 4.21 -4.46 -1.80
C PHE A 205 4.17 -5.17 -0.43
N TRP A 206 2.99 -5.52 0.08
CA TRP A 206 2.89 -6.38 1.26
C TRP A 206 3.47 -7.78 1.02
N ASN A 207 3.32 -8.31 -0.20
CA ASN A 207 3.89 -9.59 -0.60
C ASN A 207 5.42 -9.66 -0.46
N ILE A 208 6.10 -8.51 -0.51
CA ILE A 208 7.57 -8.40 -0.36
C ILE A 208 7.98 -7.77 0.98
N GLY A 209 7.03 -7.59 1.90
CA GLY A 209 7.30 -7.17 3.27
C GLY A 209 7.48 -5.67 3.49
N CYS A 210 7.15 -4.82 2.51
CA CYS A 210 7.08 -3.37 2.70
C CYS A 210 6.03 -3.04 3.76
N GLN A 211 6.39 -2.19 4.71
CA GLN A 211 5.60 -1.93 5.91
C GLN A 211 4.74 -0.67 5.77
N MET A 212 5.32 0.41 5.25
CA MET A 212 4.64 1.71 5.11
C MET A 212 4.12 1.89 3.68
N VAL A 213 3.13 1.10 3.28
CA VAL A 213 2.51 1.20 1.95
C VAL A 213 1.46 2.32 2.00
N ALA A 214 1.85 3.54 1.62
CA ALA A 214 1.01 4.73 1.77
C ALA A 214 -0.04 4.81 0.65
N LEU A 215 -1.29 5.02 1.05
CA LEU A 215 -2.44 5.19 0.17
C LEU A 215 -3.11 6.54 0.46
N ASN A 216 -3.84 7.04 -0.52
CA ASN A 216 -4.74 8.17 -0.44
C ASN A 216 -6.04 7.74 0.25
N PHE A 217 -6.14 7.94 1.56
CA PHE A 217 -7.28 7.50 2.38
C PHE A 217 -8.61 8.15 1.98
N GLN A 218 -8.56 9.34 1.38
CA GLN A 218 -9.73 10.05 0.86
C GLN A 218 -10.36 9.38 -0.37
N THR A 219 -9.63 8.48 -1.04
CA THR A 219 -10.05 7.87 -2.30
C THR A 219 -10.56 6.46 -2.05
N PRO A 220 -11.89 6.24 -2.02
CA PRO A 220 -12.45 4.91 -1.82
C PRO A 220 -12.16 3.98 -3.00
N GLY A 221 -12.34 2.68 -2.77
CA GLY A 221 -12.19 1.66 -3.82
C GLY A 221 -11.40 0.46 -3.32
N LEU A 222 -11.10 -0.46 -4.24
CA LEU A 222 -10.45 -1.73 -3.91
C LEU A 222 -9.18 -1.58 -3.06
N PRO A 223 -8.21 -0.69 -3.37
CA PRO A 223 -7.03 -0.51 -2.51
C PRO A 223 -7.36 -0.16 -1.05
N MET A 224 -8.36 0.71 -0.84
CA MET A 224 -8.80 1.08 0.50
C MET A 224 -9.63 -0.02 1.17
N ASP A 225 -10.40 -0.80 0.42
CA ASP A 225 -11.08 -2.00 0.93
C ASP A 225 -10.06 -3.00 1.49
N LEU A 226 -8.97 -3.25 0.74
CA LEU A 226 -7.87 -4.13 1.16
C LEU A 226 -7.14 -3.57 2.39
N GLN A 227 -6.83 -2.28 2.40
CA GLN A 227 -6.21 -1.58 3.53
C GLN A 227 -7.07 -1.72 4.79
N ASN A 228 -8.32 -1.30 4.72
CA ASN A 228 -9.23 -1.33 5.86
C ASN A 228 -9.42 -2.76 6.35
N GLY A 229 -9.68 -3.71 5.44
CA GLY A 229 -9.85 -5.12 5.79
C GLY A 229 -8.61 -5.74 6.44
N LYS A 230 -7.42 -5.52 5.85
CA LYS A 230 -6.15 -6.04 6.39
C LYS A 230 -5.92 -5.57 7.82
N PHE A 231 -6.09 -4.27 8.07
CA PHE A 231 -5.80 -3.63 9.36
C PHE A 231 -6.90 -3.76 10.41
N LEU A 232 -7.99 -4.51 10.14
CA LEU A 232 -8.88 -5.00 11.20
C LEU A 232 -8.23 -6.06 12.09
N ASP A 233 -7.21 -6.76 11.56
CA ASP A 233 -6.44 -7.74 12.33
C ASP A 233 -5.66 -7.08 13.47
N ASN A 234 -5.22 -7.89 14.43
CA ASN A 234 -4.48 -7.46 15.61
C ASN A 234 -5.19 -6.32 16.36
N GLY A 235 -6.51 -6.45 16.51
CA GLY A 235 -7.36 -5.52 17.26
C GLY A 235 -7.45 -4.11 16.67
N GLY A 236 -7.15 -3.94 15.37
CA GLY A 236 -7.21 -2.61 14.75
C GLY A 236 -6.06 -1.68 15.15
N SER A 237 -4.96 -2.22 15.68
CA SER A 237 -3.86 -1.41 16.24
C SER A 237 -3.06 -0.60 15.21
N GLY A 238 -3.24 -0.87 13.92
CA GLY A 238 -2.42 -0.30 12.84
C GLY A 238 -1.07 -1.00 12.64
N TYR A 239 -0.74 -2.02 13.45
CA TYR A 239 0.48 -2.82 13.31
C TYR A 239 0.13 -4.31 13.19
N ILE A 240 0.65 -4.97 12.15
CA ILE A 240 0.49 -6.41 11.93
C ILE A 240 1.86 -7.03 11.78
N LEU A 241 2.12 -8.09 12.55
CA LEU A 241 3.38 -8.80 12.47
C LEU A 241 3.50 -9.51 11.11
N LYS A 242 4.60 -9.25 10.39
CA LYS A 242 4.86 -9.93 9.11
C LYS A 242 4.94 -11.46 9.29
N PRO A 243 4.53 -12.24 8.28
CA PRO A 243 4.75 -13.69 8.25
C PRO A 243 6.22 -14.04 8.49
N HIS A 244 6.46 -15.21 9.09
CA HIS A 244 7.78 -15.65 9.51
C HIS A 244 8.84 -15.61 8.38
N PHE A 245 8.48 -16.09 7.19
CA PHE A 245 9.35 -16.10 6.02
C PHE A 245 9.74 -14.70 5.50
N LEU A 246 8.97 -13.65 5.83
CA LEU A 246 9.34 -12.25 5.55
C LEU A 246 10.15 -11.59 6.68
N ARG A 247 10.51 -12.34 7.72
CA ARG A 247 11.33 -11.87 8.86
C ARG A 247 12.66 -12.61 8.97
N GLU A 248 12.70 -13.90 8.65
CA GLU A 248 13.90 -14.72 8.80
C GLU A 248 14.96 -14.50 7.74
N SER A 249 16.23 -14.36 8.15
CA SER A 249 17.37 -14.18 7.24
C SER A 249 17.56 -15.32 6.24
N LYS A 250 17.30 -16.57 6.65
CA LYS A 250 17.50 -17.78 5.83
C LYS A 250 16.37 -18.07 4.84
N SER A 251 15.26 -17.33 4.89
CA SER A 251 14.13 -17.57 3.99
C SER A 251 14.45 -17.06 2.58
N TYR A 252 14.21 -17.92 1.59
CA TYR A 252 14.30 -17.63 0.14
C TYR A 252 12.93 -17.42 -0.51
N PHE A 253 11.94 -16.97 0.27
CA PHE A 253 10.59 -16.70 -0.23
C PHE A 253 10.62 -15.80 -1.48
N ASN A 254 9.83 -16.16 -2.49
CA ASN A 254 9.61 -15.39 -3.70
C ASN A 254 8.11 -15.45 -4.04
N PRO A 255 7.36 -14.35 -4.00
CA PRO A 255 5.91 -14.36 -4.22
C PRO A 255 5.52 -14.90 -5.61
N SER A 256 6.39 -14.77 -6.62
CA SER A 256 6.12 -15.27 -7.98
C SER A 256 6.57 -16.72 -8.19
N ASN A 257 7.32 -17.30 -7.25
CA ASN A 257 7.84 -18.66 -7.35
C ASN A 257 7.85 -19.32 -5.96
N ILE A 258 6.67 -19.75 -5.52
CA ILE A 258 6.46 -20.42 -4.23
C ILE A 258 7.01 -21.84 -4.31
N LYS A 259 8.09 -22.09 -3.57
CA LYS A 259 8.71 -23.43 -3.48
C LYS A 259 8.25 -24.22 -2.26
N GLU A 260 7.96 -23.51 -1.18
CA GLU A 260 7.63 -24.07 0.13
C GLU A 260 6.44 -23.30 0.70
N GLY A 261 5.49 -24.02 1.29
CA GLY A 261 4.28 -23.46 1.88
C GLY A 261 3.37 -24.55 2.42
N MET A 262 2.39 -24.16 3.23
CA MET A 262 1.32 -25.04 3.68
C MET A 262 0.00 -24.53 3.09
N PRO A 263 -0.34 -24.97 1.87
CA PRO A 263 -1.53 -24.49 1.18
C PRO A 263 -2.78 -24.83 1.98
N ILE A 264 -3.82 -24.00 1.84
CA ILE A 264 -5.13 -24.23 2.43
C ILE A 264 -6.13 -24.46 1.31
N THR A 265 -6.98 -25.47 1.47
CA THR A 265 -8.22 -25.59 0.67
C THR A 265 -9.34 -24.94 1.45
N LEU A 266 -9.76 -23.75 1.00
CA LEU A 266 -10.89 -23.00 1.54
C LEU A 266 -12.16 -23.36 0.76
N THR A 267 -13.23 -23.71 1.47
CA THR A 267 -14.56 -23.91 0.90
C THR A 267 -15.54 -22.97 1.57
N ILE A 268 -16.23 -22.16 0.77
CA ILE A 268 -17.27 -21.24 1.22
C ILE A 268 -18.58 -21.63 0.56
N ARG A 269 -19.57 -22.04 1.37
CA ARG A 269 -20.95 -22.13 0.92
C ARG A 269 -21.64 -20.80 1.18
N LEU A 270 -21.91 -20.03 0.14
CA LEU A 270 -22.68 -18.82 0.19
C LEU A 270 -24.17 -19.14 0.13
N ILE A 271 -24.86 -18.97 1.26
CA ILE A 271 -26.23 -19.44 1.44
C ILE A 271 -27.21 -18.35 0.97
N SER A 272 -27.11 -17.16 1.54
CA SER A 272 -28.07 -16.08 1.31
C SER A 272 -27.51 -14.69 1.62
N GLY A 273 -28.23 -13.65 1.19
CA GLY A 273 -28.07 -12.28 1.65
C GLY A 273 -29.20 -11.89 2.61
N ILE A 274 -28.98 -10.85 3.39
CA ILE A 274 -29.93 -10.27 4.35
C ILE A 274 -29.96 -8.77 4.10
N GLN A 275 -31.13 -8.23 3.75
CA GLN A 275 -31.40 -6.79 3.58
C GLN A 275 -30.31 -6.06 2.77
N LEU A 276 -30.01 -6.55 1.57
CA LEU A 276 -29.01 -5.93 0.72
C LEU A 276 -29.49 -4.55 0.23
N PRO A 277 -28.58 -3.59 0.05
CA PRO A 277 -28.92 -2.30 -0.53
C PRO A 277 -29.56 -2.47 -1.91
N LEU A 278 -30.51 -1.61 -2.24
CA LEU A 278 -31.14 -1.59 -3.55
C LEU A 278 -30.27 -0.80 -4.53
N THR A 279 -30.24 -1.27 -5.78
CA THR A 279 -29.66 -0.54 -6.90
C THR A 279 -30.35 0.79 -7.11
N HIS A 280 -29.60 1.83 -7.49
CA HIS A 280 -30.15 3.11 -7.92
C HIS A 280 -30.86 3.03 -9.28
N SER A 281 -30.58 1.98 -10.08
CA SER A 281 -31.26 1.77 -11.37
C SER A 281 -32.77 1.46 -11.22
N SER A 282 -33.60 2.02 -12.11
CA SER A 282 -35.06 1.85 -12.07
C SER A 282 -35.55 0.51 -12.65
N SER A 283 -34.77 -0.13 -13.53
CA SER A 283 -35.19 -1.29 -14.31
C SER A 283 -34.89 -2.65 -13.65
N ASN A 284 -33.90 -2.74 -12.76
CA ASN A 284 -33.44 -3.99 -12.13
C ASN A 284 -33.35 -3.91 -10.60
N LYS A 285 -34.29 -3.21 -9.97
CA LYS A 285 -34.31 -3.04 -8.51
C LYS A 285 -34.26 -4.39 -7.80
N GLY A 286 -33.12 -4.66 -7.17
CA GLY A 286 -32.89 -5.83 -6.33
C GLY A 286 -32.43 -7.09 -7.06
N ASP A 287 -31.97 -6.99 -8.32
CA ASP A 287 -31.19 -8.05 -8.96
C ASP A 287 -29.77 -8.01 -8.40
N SER A 288 -29.34 -9.07 -7.71
CA SER A 288 -28.07 -9.10 -6.97
C SER A 288 -27.24 -10.34 -7.25
N LEU A 289 -25.92 -10.17 -7.23
CA LEU A 289 -24.93 -11.25 -7.25
C LEU A 289 -23.85 -10.97 -6.21
N VAL A 290 -23.08 -12.00 -5.87
CA VAL A 290 -21.92 -11.89 -5.00
C VAL A 290 -20.67 -12.34 -5.73
N ILE A 291 -19.61 -11.57 -5.58
CA ILE A 291 -18.26 -11.89 -6.03
C ILE A 291 -17.41 -12.20 -4.82
N ILE A 292 -16.67 -13.29 -4.86
CA ILE A 292 -15.67 -13.67 -3.87
C ILE A 292 -14.30 -13.59 -4.54
N GLU A 293 -13.44 -12.74 -4.00
CA GLU A 293 -12.12 -12.44 -4.54
C GLU A 293 -11.05 -12.78 -3.49
N VAL A 294 -9.98 -13.44 -3.91
CA VAL A 294 -8.79 -13.69 -3.08
C VAL A 294 -7.67 -12.82 -3.62
N PHE A 295 -7.04 -12.07 -2.72
CA PHE A 295 -5.86 -11.25 -2.99
C PHE A 295 -4.69 -11.82 -2.18
N GLY A 296 -3.48 -11.78 -2.73
CA GLY A 296 -2.31 -12.39 -2.11
C GLY A 296 -1.12 -12.36 -3.05
N VAL A 297 -0.29 -13.40 -2.98
CA VAL A 297 0.72 -13.65 -4.01
C VAL A 297 0.06 -13.89 -5.38
N PRO A 298 0.74 -13.63 -6.50
CA PRO A 298 0.16 -13.77 -7.84
C PRO A 298 -0.59 -15.09 -8.08
N ASN A 299 -0.05 -16.22 -7.63
CA ASN A 299 -0.66 -17.55 -7.83
C ASN A 299 -1.94 -17.80 -7.01
N ASP A 300 -2.20 -16.98 -5.99
CA ASP A 300 -3.39 -17.09 -5.15
C ASP A 300 -4.51 -16.13 -5.58
N GLN A 301 -4.25 -15.24 -6.54
CA GLN A 301 -5.25 -14.28 -6.99
C GLN A 301 -6.34 -14.99 -7.80
N MET A 302 -7.57 -14.91 -7.32
CA MET A 302 -8.71 -15.58 -7.94
C MET A 302 -10.01 -14.83 -7.67
N LYS A 303 -10.96 -14.96 -8.60
CA LYS A 303 -12.28 -14.34 -8.55
C LYS A 303 -13.32 -15.36 -9.00
N GLN A 304 -14.32 -15.60 -8.16
CA GLN A 304 -15.49 -16.41 -8.49
C GLN A 304 -16.74 -15.62 -8.16
N GLN A 305 -17.84 -15.87 -8.87
CA GLN A 305 -19.10 -15.14 -8.68
C GLN A 305 -20.28 -16.10 -8.67
N THR A 306 -21.34 -15.70 -7.98
CA THR A 306 -22.61 -16.42 -8.01
C THR A 306 -23.38 -16.19 -9.30
N ARG A 307 -24.46 -16.94 -9.49
CA ARG A 307 -25.54 -16.49 -10.37
C ARG A 307 -26.23 -15.24 -9.82
N VAL A 308 -27.00 -14.57 -10.67
CA VAL A 308 -27.84 -13.45 -10.26
C VAL A 308 -29.15 -13.95 -9.66
N ILE A 309 -29.55 -13.36 -8.54
CA ILE A 309 -30.90 -13.51 -7.96
C ILE A 309 -31.70 -12.26 -8.30
N LYS A 310 -32.79 -12.44 -9.04
CA LYS A 310 -33.61 -11.33 -9.55
C LYS A 310 -34.66 -10.88 -8.53
N LYS A 311 -34.92 -9.56 -8.50
CA LYS A 311 -36.02 -8.90 -7.78
C LYS A 311 -36.16 -9.32 -6.31
N ASN A 312 -35.04 -9.60 -5.64
CA ASN A 312 -35.04 -10.01 -4.24
C ASN A 312 -33.74 -9.59 -3.55
N ALA A 313 -33.68 -8.34 -3.13
CA ALA A 313 -32.59 -7.83 -2.29
C ALA A 313 -32.82 -8.08 -0.79
N PHE A 314 -34.06 -8.32 -0.36
CA PHE A 314 -34.38 -8.48 1.07
C PHE A 314 -33.82 -9.79 1.64
N SER A 315 -33.91 -10.89 0.89
CA SER A 315 -33.39 -12.18 1.30
C SER A 315 -33.04 -13.08 0.10
N PRO A 316 -32.08 -12.69 -0.76
CA PRO A 316 -31.65 -13.53 -1.87
C PRO A 316 -31.03 -14.83 -1.37
N ARG A 317 -31.21 -15.93 -2.10
CA ARG A 317 -30.64 -17.24 -1.77
C ARG A 317 -29.87 -17.81 -2.96
N TRP A 318 -28.55 -17.83 -2.86
CA TRP A 318 -27.70 -18.42 -3.89
C TRP A 318 -27.53 -19.92 -3.67
N ASN A 319 -27.21 -20.34 -2.44
CA ASN A 319 -26.86 -21.72 -2.10
C ASN A 319 -25.76 -22.31 -3.01
N GLU A 320 -24.72 -21.52 -3.25
CA GLU A 320 -23.59 -21.90 -4.08
C GLU A 320 -22.35 -22.16 -3.23
N THR A 321 -21.50 -23.08 -3.67
CA THR A 321 -20.28 -23.46 -2.97
C THR A 321 -19.08 -23.15 -3.85
N PHE A 322 -18.13 -22.42 -3.28
CA PHE A 322 -16.89 -22.00 -3.91
C PHE A 322 -15.72 -22.67 -3.21
N THR A 323 -14.73 -23.12 -3.98
CA THR A 323 -13.51 -23.72 -3.45
C THR A 323 -12.29 -23.01 -4.01
N PHE A 324 -11.35 -22.71 -3.13
CA PHE A 324 -10.14 -21.95 -3.41
C PHE A 324 -8.95 -22.71 -2.83
N ILE A 325 -7.88 -22.89 -3.61
CA ILE A 325 -6.60 -23.44 -3.15
C ILE A 325 -5.65 -22.26 -2.98
N ILE A 326 -5.21 -22.02 -1.75
CA ILE A 326 -4.45 -20.82 -1.38
C ILE A 326 -3.09 -21.26 -0.87
N HIS A 327 -2.03 -20.95 -1.62
CA HIS A 327 -0.67 -21.43 -1.39
C HIS A 327 0.03 -20.68 -0.25
N VAL A 328 -0.25 -19.39 -0.07
CA VAL A 328 0.36 -18.53 0.94
C VAL A 328 -0.71 -17.84 1.78
N PRO A 329 -1.44 -18.59 2.62
CA PRO A 329 -2.56 -18.07 3.40
C PRO A 329 -2.17 -16.92 4.34
N GLU A 330 -0.90 -16.84 4.78
CA GLU A 330 -0.38 -15.78 5.65
C GLU A 330 -0.32 -14.40 4.98
N LEU A 331 -0.37 -14.35 3.64
CA LEU A 331 -0.42 -13.10 2.87
C LEU A 331 -1.78 -12.85 2.22
N ALA A 332 -2.71 -13.80 2.32
CA ALA A 332 -3.98 -13.75 1.61
C ALA A 332 -5.01 -12.88 2.33
N LEU A 333 -5.70 -12.05 1.57
CA LEU A 333 -6.94 -11.36 1.93
C LEU A 333 -8.08 -11.98 1.11
N ILE A 334 -9.27 -12.05 1.69
CA ILE A 334 -10.48 -12.44 0.98
C ILE A 334 -11.51 -11.33 1.07
N ARG A 335 -12.14 -11.03 -0.06
CA ARG A 335 -13.09 -9.94 -0.25
C ARG A 335 -14.39 -10.50 -0.81
N PHE A 336 -15.49 -10.10 -0.17
CA PHE A 336 -16.86 -10.37 -0.61
C PHE A 336 -17.43 -9.07 -1.14
N VAL A 337 -17.97 -9.09 -2.35
CA VAL A 337 -18.59 -7.93 -2.99
C VAL A 337 -20.00 -8.29 -3.36
N VAL A 338 -20.95 -7.46 -2.97
CA VAL A 338 -22.32 -7.53 -3.45
C VAL A 338 -22.47 -6.51 -4.55
N GLU A 339 -22.92 -6.97 -5.70
CA GLU A 339 -23.21 -6.13 -6.85
C GLU A 339 -24.67 -6.27 -7.27
N GLY A 340 -25.23 -5.17 -7.75
CA GLY A 340 -26.51 -5.12 -8.40
C GLY A 340 -26.36 -5.21 -9.91
N GLN A 341 -27.14 -6.08 -10.56
CA GLN A 341 -27.01 -6.26 -12.01
C GLN A 341 -27.57 -5.06 -12.77
N GLY A 342 -26.69 -4.29 -13.41
CA GLY A 342 -27.07 -3.26 -14.37
C GLY A 342 -27.06 -3.77 -15.81
N LEU A 343 -27.97 -3.25 -16.65
CA LEU A 343 -28.05 -3.63 -18.07
C LEU A 343 -27.06 -2.84 -18.94
N ILE A 344 -26.93 -1.53 -18.69
CA ILE A 344 -26.26 -0.59 -19.60
C ILE A 344 -24.94 -0.06 -19.01
N ALA A 345 -24.92 0.30 -17.72
CA ALA A 345 -23.77 0.93 -17.07
C ALA A 345 -22.81 -0.06 -16.39
N GLY A 346 -22.94 -1.36 -16.67
CA GLY A 346 -22.29 -2.42 -15.90
C GLY A 346 -22.95 -2.65 -14.53
N ASN A 347 -22.35 -3.52 -13.72
CA ASN A 347 -22.85 -3.82 -12.39
C ASN A 347 -22.62 -2.65 -11.42
N GLU A 348 -23.58 -2.46 -10.52
CA GLU A 348 -23.54 -1.43 -9.49
C GLU A 348 -22.99 -2.02 -8.18
N PHE A 349 -21.97 -1.40 -7.60
CA PHE A 349 -21.48 -1.79 -6.28
C PHE A 349 -22.53 -1.52 -5.19
N LEU A 350 -22.87 -2.53 -4.40
CA LEU A 350 -23.84 -2.40 -3.29
C LEU A 350 -23.17 -2.47 -1.92
N GLY A 351 -22.10 -3.23 -1.77
CA GLY A 351 -21.35 -3.28 -0.53
C GLY A 351 -20.24 -4.33 -0.57
N GLN A 352 -19.31 -4.26 0.37
CA GLN A 352 -18.22 -5.22 0.48
C GLN A 352 -17.85 -5.56 1.91
N TYR A 353 -17.11 -6.66 2.05
CA TYR A 353 -16.34 -6.96 3.26
C TYR A 353 -15.02 -7.62 2.90
N THR A 354 -13.92 -7.15 3.51
CA THR A 354 -12.58 -7.68 3.30
C THR A 354 -11.93 -8.03 4.63
N LEU A 355 -11.22 -9.14 4.70
CA LEU A 355 -10.46 -9.56 5.88
C LEU A 355 -9.25 -10.42 5.48
N PRO A 356 -8.20 -10.52 6.33
CA PRO A 356 -7.19 -11.54 6.16
C PRO A 356 -7.78 -12.93 6.26
N LEU A 357 -7.32 -13.82 5.39
CA LEU A 357 -7.83 -15.19 5.29
C LEU A 357 -7.77 -15.92 6.63
N LEU A 358 -6.65 -15.78 7.35
CA LEU A 358 -6.43 -16.46 8.63
C LEU A 358 -7.28 -15.92 9.78
N CYS A 359 -7.93 -14.78 9.61
CA CYS A 359 -8.91 -14.23 10.56
C CYS A 359 -10.32 -14.80 10.33
N MET A 360 -10.55 -15.55 9.24
CA MET A 360 -11.85 -16.11 8.92
C MET A 360 -12.16 -17.33 9.78
N ASN A 361 -13.22 -17.25 10.57
CA ASN A 361 -13.67 -18.35 11.40
C ASN A 361 -14.50 -19.39 10.63
N LYS A 362 -14.30 -20.68 10.91
CA LYS A 362 -15.09 -21.80 10.35
C LYS A 362 -16.55 -21.79 10.83
N GLY A 363 -17.40 -22.58 10.15
CA GLY A 363 -18.80 -22.78 10.49
C GLY A 363 -19.74 -21.74 9.87
N TYR A 364 -20.97 -21.66 10.38
CA TYR A 364 -21.93 -20.65 9.95
C TYR A 364 -21.51 -19.25 10.42
N ARG A 365 -21.43 -18.30 9.51
CA ARG A 365 -20.99 -16.92 9.78
C ARG A 365 -21.88 -15.91 9.06
N ARG A 366 -22.00 -14.74 9.68
CA ARG A 366 -22.56 -13.53 9.08
C ARG A 366 -21.41 -12.64 8.65
N ILE A 367 -21.43 -12.20 7.40
CA ILE A 367 -20.48 -11.24 6.84
C ILE A 367 -21.18 -9.89 6.77
N PRO A 368 -20.82 -8.91 7.62
CA PRO A 368 -21.39 -7.56 7.56
C PRO A 368 -20.93 -6.85 6.29
N LEU A 369 -21.78 -6.01 5.69
CA LEU A 369 -21.42 -5.25 4.50
C LEU A 369 -21.11 -3.80 4.83
N PHE A 370 -20.18 -3.22 4.08
CA PHE A 370 -19.78 -1.82 4.17
C PHE A 370 -19.98 -1.10 2.84
N SER A 371 -20.28 0.19 2.91
CA SER A 371 -20.47 1.07 1.77
C SER A 371 -19.14 1.32 1.05
N ARG A 372 -19.18 1.98 -0.10
CA ARG A 372 -17.98 2.42 -0.81
C ARG A 372 -17.09 3.32 0.05
N MET A 373 -17.68 4.08 0.97
CA MET A 373 -16.96 4.97 1.89
C MET A 373 -16.50 4.27 3.18
N GLY A 374 -16.72 2.94 3.30
CA GLY A 374 -16.36 2.18 4.50
C GLY A 374 -17.36 2.31 5.65
N GLU A 375 -18.56 2.82 5.41
CA GLU A 375 -19.60 2.94 6.42
C GLU A 375 -20.34 1.62 6.60
N SER A 376 -20.75 1.30 7.83
CA SER A 376 -21.54 0.10 8.12
C SER A 376 -22.89 0.17 7.42
N LEU A 377 -23.26 -0.89 6.70
CA LEU A 377 -24.57 -1.04 6.05
C LEU A 377 -25.53 -1.90 6.88
N GLU A 378 -25.30 -2.06 8.18
CA GLU A 378 -26.17 -2.90 9.00
C GLU A 378 -27.67 -2.52 8.87
N PRO A 379 -28.57 -3.52 8.75
CA PRO A 379 -28.34 -4.95 8.95
C PRO A 379 -27.87 -5.73 7.69
N ALA A 380 -27.49 -5.06 6.59
CA ALA A 380 -27.07 -5.70 5.36
C ALA A 380 -25.89 -6.67 5.58
N SER A 381 -26.05 -7.91 5.13
CA SER A 381 -25.04 -8.96 5.35
C SER A 381 -25.19 -10.17 4.43
N LEU A 382 -24.13 -10.98 4.33
CA LEU A 382 -24.19 -12.31 3.73
C LEU A 382 -24.19 -13.39 4.83
N PHE A 383 -24.90 -14.49 4.58
CA PHE A 383 -24.86 -15.68 5.42
C PHE A 383 -24.14 -16.80 4.69
N VAL A 384 -23.08 -17.32 5.33
CA VAL A 384 -22.17 -18.29 4.73
C VAL A 384 -21.91 -19.45 5.70
N TYR A 385 -21.46 -20.57 5.15
CA TYR A 385 -20.77 -21.62 5.90
C TYR A 385 -19.33 -21.72 5.39
N VAL A 386 -18.37 -21.56 6.29
CA VAL A 386 -16.94 -21.59 5.99
C VAL A 386 -16.32 -22.89 6.48
N TRP A 387 -15.54 -23.51 5.61
CA TRP A 387 -14.74 -24.68 5.88
C TRP A 387 -13.32 -24.42 5.36
N TYR A 388 -12.30 -24.90 6.04
CA TYR A 388 -10.98 -25.04 5.43
C TYR A 388 -10.20 -26.20 6.04
N VAL A 389 -9.33 -26.81 5.23
CA VAL A 389 -8.38 -27.85 5.64
C VAL A 389 -6.97 -27.35 5.33
N ARG A 390 -6.09 -27.49 6.31
CA ARG A 390 -4.65 -27.28 6.18
C ARG A 390 -3.97 -28.61 5.93
#